data_AF-A0A0L8AQQ4-F1
#
_entry.id   AF-A0A0L8AQQ4-F1
#
_cell.length_a   1.000
_cell.length_b   1.000
_cell.length_c   1.000
_cell.angle_alpha   90.00
_cell.angle_beta   90.00
_cell.angle_gamma   90.00
#
_symmetry.space_group_name_H-M   'P 1'
#
loop_
_entity.id
_entity.type
_entity.pdbx_description
1 polymer ?
#
loop_
_entity_poly.entity_id
_entity_poly.type
_entity_poly.pdbx_seq_one_letter_code
_entity_poly.pdbx_strand_id
1 'polypeptide(L)'
;MGSLQHNIEKKVRKLMLCIGIAVGLLIIVSEAKSQEKNIYLYGKVTTINGDKYQGALRWGGDEVYWVDLFNAQKTSSDFLKFLSKKEIQQISDQEGGSSWLGIDLGVLSIWDDKYSRTNHQFDTRFGDIKSIKPTGRSRAQVALKNGVIVEVSGNGFEDVGASVSVYDEELGIVKLDWARIEKVEFLESGIIPKSLFGEAIYGKVKAGRRGTFEGTIQWDQGTSKNTHNERFLEDILNGKDRDGDKNIPFRSITKIVKNRNGVDVTLKSGREFFLTGSNDVNSENSGVLINDKEIGQIVVPWRDFEELEIIESNNQGPSYSEFPSSTGLRGTVINRDGEKISGLIAYDLDEAWEYETLDGQDDRVVYKIPFRNIKNVIPKNYSYSMVILRNGKELLLGESRDVSEDNDGVLIFTSKDAKPTYIRWSQIDEIIFD
;
A
#
# COMPACT_ATOMS: atom_id res chain seq x y z
N MET A 1 -40.17 -35.54 51.98
CA MET A 1 -39.63 -34.20 51.68
C MET A 1 -38.35 -34.21 50.84
N GLY A 2 -37.44 -35.19 50.97
CA GLY A 2 -36.17 -35.20 50.23
C GLY A 2 -36.22 -35.39 48.70
N SER A 3 -37.18 -36.15 48.14
CA SER A 3 -37.22 -36.41 46.68
C SER A 3 -37.76 -35.25 45.84
N LEU A 4 -38.60 -34.39 46.44
CA LEU A 4 -39.09 -33.15 45.80
C LEU A 4 -37.98 -32.11 45.70
N GLN A 5 -37.18 -31.95 46.77
CA GLN A 5 -36.07 -31.00 46.82
C GLN A 5 -34.95 -31.39 45.83
N HIS A 6 -34.63 -32.69 45.73
CA HIS A 6 -33.65 -33.19 44.77
C HIS A 6 -34.07 -32.99 43.29
N ASN A 7 -35.37 -33.16 42.99
CA ASN A 7 -35.89 -32.92 41.64
C ASN A 7 -35.90 -31.42 41.27
N ILE A 8 -36.16 -30.54 42.23
CA ILE A 8 -36.12 -29.09 42.03
C ILE A 8 -34.68 -28.63 41.75
N GLU A 9 -33.69 -29.06 42.54
CA GLU A 9 -32.28 -28.72 42.30
C GLU A 9 -31.79 -29.20 40.93
N LYS A 10 -32.19 -30.40 40.50
CA LYS A 10 -31.81 -30.94 39.19
C LYS A 10 -32.43 -30.15 38.04
N LYS A 11 -33.66 -29.66 38.20
CA LYS A 11 -34.32 -28.76 37.22
C LYS A 11 -33.66 -27.38 37.19
N VAL A 12 -33.31 -26.81 38.34
CA VAL A 12 -32.64 -25.50 38.44
C VAL A 12 -31.23 -25.55 37.82
N ARG A 13 -30.46 -26.62 38.07
CA ARG A 13 -29.14 -26.81 37.42
C ARG A 13 -29.26 -26.93 35.90
N LYS A 14 -30.25 -27.67 35.39
CA LYS A 14 -30.52 -27.75 33.94
C LYS A 14 -30.92 -26.39 33.37
N LEU A 15 -31.75 -25.63 34.07
CA LEU A 15 -32.17 -24.29 33.64
C LEU A 15 -30.98 -23.32 33.58
N MET A 16 -30.13 -23.30 34.61
CA MET A 16 -28.91 -22.47 34.64
C MET A 16 -27.92 -22.85 33.54
N LEU A 17 -27.78 -24.16 33.25
CA LEU A 17 -26.95 -24.63 32.13
C LEU A 17 -27.52 -24.17 30.78
N CYS A 18 -28.84 -24.27 30.58
CA CYS A 18 -29.50 -23.80 29.36
C CYS A 18 -29.36 -22.27 29.19
N ILE A 19 -29.50 -21.49 30.26
CA ILE A 19 -29.30 -20.04 30.24
C ILE A 19 -27.83 -19.71 29.94
N GLY A 20 -26.88 -20.40 30.57
CA GLY A 20 -25.45 -20.21 30.29
C GLY A 20 -25.07 -20.52 28.84
N ILE A 21 -25.63 -21.59 28.26
CA ILE A 21 -25.46 -21.94 26.85
C ILE A 21 -26.12 -20.88 25.96
N ALA A 22 -27.32 -20.39 26.29
CA ALA A 22 -28.00 -19.36 25.51
C ALA A 22 -27.25 -18.02 25.53
N VAL A 23 -26.70 -17.62 26.68
CA VAL A 23 -25.85 -16.42 26.80
C VAL A 23 -24.54 -16.60 26.06
N GLY A 24 -23.89 -17.77 26.16
CA GLY A 24 -22.69 -18.09 25.39
C GLY A 24 -22.93 -18.07 23.88
N LEU A 25 -24.06 -18.63 23.40
CA LEU A 25 -24.47 -18.55 22.01
C LEU A 25 -24.78 -17.12 21.57
N LEU A 26 -25.39 -16.29 22.43
CA LEU A 26 -25.63 -14.87 22.16
C LEU A 26 -24.33 -14.07 22.01
N ILE A 27 -23.31 -14.35 22.83
CA ILE A 27 -21.97 -13.74 22.73
C ILE A 27 -21.30 -14.17 21.41
N ILE A 28 -21.33 -15.46 21.07
CA ILE A 28 -20.76 -15.98 19.82
C ILE A 28 -21.49 -15.41 18.59
N VAL A 29 -22.82 -15.26 18.64
CA VAL A 29 -23.61 -14.69 17.55
C VAL A 29 -23.38 -13.18 17.42
N SER A 30 -23.06 -12.48 18.51
CA SER A 30 -22.68 -11.06 18.47
C SER A 30 -21.27 -10.84 17.89
N GLU A 31 -20.33 -11.76 18.15
CA GLU A 31 -18.97 -11.71 17.58
C GLU A 31 -18.93 -12.16 16.10
N ALA A 32 -19.89 -12.97 15.65
CA ALA A 32 -19.93 -13.51 14.29
C ALA A 32 -20.50 -12.56 13.23
N LYS A 33 -20.97 -11.37 13.60
CA LYS A 33 -21.14 -10.27 12.64
C LYS A 33 -19.83 -9.50 12.59
N SER A 34 -18.88 -9.97 11.78
CA SER A 34 -17.77 -9.13 11.34
C SER A 34 -18.37 -7.86 10.77
N GLN A 35 -18.29 -6.75 11.50
CA GLN A 35 -18.69 -5.45 10.97
C GLN A 35 -17.87 -5.22 9.71
N GLU A 36 -18.54 -4.77 8.68
CA GLU A 36 -17.87 -4.40 7.45
C GLU A 36 -16.87 -3.28 7.75
N LYS A 37 -15.63 -3.46 7.29
CA LYS A 37 -14.55 -2.53 7.60
C LYS A 37 -14.55 -1.37 6.61
N ASN A 38 -14.37 -0.16 7.13
CA ASN A 38 -14.21 1.01 6.28
C ASN A 38 -12.78 1.08 5.74
N ILE A 39 -12.59 0.65 4.49
CA ILE A 39 -11.32 0.74 3.76
C ILE A 39 -11.07 2.14 3.16
N TYR A 40 -12.06 3.04 3.19
CA TYR A 40 -12.03 4.33 2.51
C TYR A 40 -11.48 5.43 3.38
N LEU A 41 -10.78 6.39 2.77
CA LEU A 41 -10.30 7.58 3.43
C LEU A 41 -11.47 8.35 4.04
N TYR A 42 -11.31 8.76 5.30
CA TYR A 42 -12.26 9.58 6.03
C TYR A 42 -11.52 10.58 6.89
N GLY A 43 -12.04 11.79 6.99
CA GLY A 43 -11.38 12.80 7.79
C GLY A 43 -12.07 14.13 7.83
N LYS A 44 -11.38 15.08 8.44
CA LYS A 44 -11.80 16.47 8.57
C LYS A 44 -10.80 17.37 7.86
N VAL A 45 -11.30 18.26 7.01
CA VAL A 45 -10.50 19.28 6.34
C VAL A 45 -10.84 20.64 6.94
N THR A 46 -9.82 21.35 7.39
CA THR A 46 -9.93 22.74 7.86
C THR A 46 -9.35 23.66 6.81
N THR A 47 -10.08 24.72 6.44
CA THR A 47 -9.62 25.71 5.46
C THR A 47 -8.85 26.83 6.14
N ILE A 48 -8.08 27.58 5.35
CA ILE A 48 -7.35 28.78 5.80
C ILE A 48 -8.28 29.88 6.38
N ASN A 49 -9.57 29.83 6.08
CA ASN A 49 -10.58 30.76 6.60
C ASN A 49 -11.23 30.25 7.91
N GLY A 50 -10.90 29.04 8.35
CA GLY A 50 -11.46 28.41 9.54
C GLY A 50 -12.69 27.53 9.30
N ASP A 51 -13.15 27.38 8.05
CA ASP A 51 -14.25 26.48 7.71
C ASP A 51 -13.82 25.02 7.89
N LYS A 52 -14.77 24.16 8.26
CA LYS A 52 -14.51 22.74 8.52
C LYS A 52 -15.49 21.89 7.76
N TYR A 53 -14.96 20.88 7.07
CA TYR A 53 -15.72 19.87 6.35
C TYR A 53 -15.31 18.50 6.86
N GLN A 54 -16.26 17.58 6.99
CA GLN A 54 -15.96 16.24 7.48
C GLN A 54 -16.73 15.20 6.68
N GLY A 55 -16.03 14.14 6.29
CA GLY A 55 -16.65 13.08 5.50
C GLY A 55 -15.62 12.14 4.89
N ALA A 56 -16.10 11.33 3.95
CA ALA A 56 -15.23 10.53 3.12
C ALA A 56 -14.35 11.44 2.24
N LEU A 57 -13.12 11.03 1.98
CA LEU A 57 -12.15 11.83 1.25
C LEU A 57 -11.81 11.18 -0.08
N ARG A 58 -11.68 12.00 -1.12
CA ARG A 58 -10.92 11.67 -2.32
C ARG A 58 -9.75 12.64 -2.41
N TRP A 59 -8.55 12.10 -2.40
CA TRP A 59 -7.34 12.87 -2.63
C TRP A 59 -7.07 12.92 -4.12
N GLY A 60 -6.63 14.06 -4.63
CA GLY A 60 -6.35 14.24 -6.06
C GLY A 60 -7.50 13.81 -6.97
N GLY A 61 -7.21 12.84 -7.84
CA GLY A 61 -8.16 12.21 -8.74
C GLY A 61 -8.58 10.80 -8.33
N ASP A 62 -7.71 10.06 -7.64
CA ASP A 62 -7.71 8.61 -7.68
C ASP A 62 -7.64 7.94 -6.31
N GLU A 63 -7.03 8.58 -5.31
CA GLU A 63 -6.78 7.96 -4.01
C GLU A 63 -7.99 8.10 -3.08
N VAL A 64 -8.48 6.95 -2.64
CA VAL A 64 -9.73 6.79 -1.88
C VAL A 64 -9.63 5.72 -0.81
N TYR A 65 -8.57 4.90 -0.78
CA TYR A 65 -8.38 3.83 0.19
C TYR A 65 -7.26 4.13 1.20
N TRP A 66 -7.36 3.60 2.42
CA TRP A 66 -6.28 3.71 3.41
C TRP A 66 -4.97 3.06 2.97
N VAL A 67 -5.04 2.09 2.06
CA VAL A 67 -3.87 1.40 1.50
C VAL A 67 -3.24 2.14 0.33
N ASP A 68 -3.87 3.18 -0.19
CA ASP A 68 -3.27 4.03 -1.21
C ASP A 68 -2.05 4.75 -0.65
N LEU A 69 -1.04 4.94 -1.49
CA LEU A 69 0.20 5.62 -1.12
C LEU A 69 0.04 7.12 -1.35
N PHE A 70 0.51 7.89 -0.38
CA PHE A 70 0.81 9.29 -0.52
C PHE A 70 2.28 9.42 -0.91
N ASN A 71 2.53 9.97 -2.10
CA ASN A 71 3.83 10.03 -2.72
C ASN A 71 4.36 11.47 -2.69
N ALA A 72 5.57 11.63 -2.20
CA ALA A 72 6.24 12.91 -2.15
C ALA A 72 7.76 12.75 -2.15
N GLN A 73 8.48 13.85 -2.06
CA GLN A 73 9.92 13.88 -1.86
C GLN A 73 10.24 14.33 -0.43
N LYS A 74 11.08 13.59 0.31
CA LYS A 74 11.62 14.08 1.59
C LYS A 74 12.49 15.31 1.34
N THR A 75 12.28 16.38 2.11
CA THR A 75 13.08 17.62 1.96
C THR A 75 14.41 17.60 2.73
N SER A 76 14.62 16.57 3.54
CA SER A 76 15.87 16.30 4.25
C SER A 76 16.07 14.79 4.39
N SER A 77 17.28 14.30 4.09
CA SER A 77 17.78 13.04 4.63
C SER A 77 19.02 13.33 5.45
N ASP A 78 18.99 12.81 6.68
CA ASP A 78 19.86 13.26 7.75
C ASP A 78 20.84 12.16 8.17
N PHE A 79 20.86 11.02 7.47
CA PHE A 79 21.68 9.87 7.86
C PHE A 79 23.13 9.94 7.34
N LEU A 80 23.37 10.63 6.22
CA LEU A 80 24.71 10.85 5.68
C LEU A 80 25.66 11.55 6.67
N LYS A 81 25.13 12.34 7.61
CA LYS A 81 25.94 13.03 8.64
C LYS A 81 26.65 12.08 9.60
N PHE A 82 26.23 10.81 9.66
CA PHE A 82 26.84 9.79 10.51
C PHE A 82 28.01 9.05 9.84
N LEU A 83 28.17 9.22 8.52
CA LEU A 83 29.24 8.62 7.75
C LEU A 83 30.53 9.43 7.81
N SER A 84 31.66 8.74 7.74
CA SER A 84 32.97 9.36 7.53
C SER A 84 33.18 9.75 6.07
N LYS A 85 34.11 10.68 5.83
CA LYS A 85 34.48 11.09 4.46
C LYS A 85 34.89 9.93 3.56
N LYS A 86 35.55 8.90 4.12
CA LYS A 86 35.97 7.72 3.37
C LYS A 86 34.76 6.87 2.96
N GLU A 87 33.79 6.69 3.86
CA GLU A 87 32.56 5.94 3.56
C GLU A 87 31.75 6.63 2.46
N ILE A 88 31.60 7.96 2.56
CA ILE A 88 30.95 8.78 1.53
C ILE A 88 31.67 8.66 0.18
N GLN A 89 33.00 8.80 0.16
CA GLN A 89 33.77 8.69 -1.09
C GLN A 89 33.57 7.33 -1.76
N GLN A 90 33.58 6.26 -0.98
CA GLN A 90 33.43 4.92 -1.50
C GLN A 90 31.98 4.59 -1.93
N ILE A 91 30.96 5.30 -1.43
CA ILE A 91 29.60 5.27 -2.02
C ILE A 91 29.67 5.94 -3.40
N SER A 92 30.25 7.15 -3.49
CA SER A 92 30.36 7.89 -4.77
C SER A 92 31.24 7.22 -5.83
N ASP A 93 32.25 6.44 -5.45
CA ASP A 93 33.16 5.77 -6.40
C ASP A 93 32.50 4.57 -7.09
N GLN A 94 31.45 3.97 -6.51
CA GLN A 94 30.64 2.93 -7.17
C GLN A 94 29.72 3.52 -8.25
N GLU A 95 29.44 4.83 -8.19
CA GLU A 95 28.43 5.50 -9.04
C GLU A 95 28.92 5.90 -10.43
N GLY A 96 30.20 5.67 -10.78
CA GLY A 96 30.68 5.66 -12.18
C GLY A 96 30.31 6.86 -13.09
N GLY A 97 29.93 8.02 -12.53
CA GLY A 97 29.39 9.12 -13.32
C GLY A 97 29.20 10.38 -12.48
N SER A 98 29.90 11.44 -12.85
CA SER A 98 29.74 12.78 -12.29
C SER A 98 28.32 13.32 -12.51
N SER A 99 27.55 13.60 -11.45
CA SER A 99 26.77 14.84 -11.35
C SER A 99 26.14 15.04 -9.96
N TRP A 100 26.67 16.02 -9.22
CA TRP A 100 26.07 16.62 -8.02
C TRP A 100 24.92 17.58 -8.42
N LEU A 101 24.77 18.04 -9.67
CA LEU A 101 23.84 19.13 -10.04
C LEU A 101 23.20 18.95 -11.43
N GLY A 102 21.87 18.92 -11.51
CA GLY A 102 21.15 19.40 -12.70
C GLY A 102 20.28 18.36 -13.44
N ILE A 103 18.98 18.48 -13.17
CA ILE A 103 17.77 17.99 -13.88
C ILE A 103 17.93 17.88 -15.42
N ASP A 104 17.42 16.81 -16.07
CA ASP A 104 16.12 16.77 -16.81
C ASP A 104 15.95 15.51 -17.70
N LEU A 105 14.67 15.23 -18.01
CA LEU A 105 14.04 14.45 -19.10
C LEU A 105 13.69 12.98 -18.77
N GLY A 106 12.45 12.49 -18.99
CA GLY A 106 11.28 13.09 -19.61
C GLY A 106 10.42 12.01 -20.29
N VAL A 107 9.27 11.72 -19.66
CA VAL A 107 8.07 11.09 -20.27
C VAL A 107 8.16 9.58 -20.54
N LEU A 108 7.79 8.76 -19.55
CA LEU A 108 6.75 7.70 -19.59
C LEU A 108 6.40 7.29 -18.13
N SER A 109 5.13 7.04 -17.86
CA SER A 109 4.42 7.45 -16.64
C SER A 109 4.34 6.39 -15.53
N ILE A 110 4.61 6.84 -14.30
CA ILE A 110 4.38 6.25 -12.95
C ILE A 110 5.19 4.98 -12.59
N TRP A 111 5.67 4.17 -13.54
CA TRP A 111 6.41 2.93 -13.20
C TRP A 111 7.64 2.60 -14.05
N ASP A 112 8.16 3.50 -14.87
CA ASP A 112 9.29 3.17 -15.76
C ASP A 112 10.54 4.06 -15.62
N ASP A 113 10.61 4.97 -14.63
CA ASP A 113 11.86 5.71 -14.34
C ASP A 113 11.88 6.33 -12.93
N LYS A 114 12.14 5.50 -11.91
CA LYS A 114 12.48 5.95 -10.54
C LYS A 114 13.90 5.59 -10.14
N TYR A 115 14.85 5.84 -11.04
CA TYR A 115 16.27 5.92 -10.70
C TYR A 115 16.77 7.37 -10.69
N SER A 116 15.99 8.26 -10.07
CA SER A 116 16.45 9.60 -9.69
C SER A 116 17.35 9.47 -8.45
N ARG A 117 18.64 9.24 -8.70
CA ARG A 117 19.75 8.93 -7.75
C ARG A 117 20.03 9.92 -6.60
N THR A 118 19.19 10.92 -6.29
CA THR A 118 19.54 11.93 -5.26
C THR A 118 18.38 12.49 -4.43
N ASN A 119 17.15 11.97 -4.57
CA ASN A 119 15.98 12.54 -3.89
C ASN A 119 15.15 11.45 -3.21
N HIS A 120 15.38 11.24 -1.92
CA HIS A 120 14.68 10.25 -1.09
C HIS A 120 13.17 10.39 -1.21
N GLN A 121 12.57 9.43 -1.89
CA GLN A 121 11.15 9.38 -2.06
C GLN A 121 10.49 9.14 -0.70
N PHE A 122 9.33 9.75 -0.50
CA PHE A 122 8.46 9.51 0.63
C PHE A 122 7.20 8.86 0.12
N ASP A 123 7.11 7.55 0.26
CA ASP A 123 5.88 6.80 0.04
C ASP A 123 5.39 6.29 1.38
N THR A 124 4.14 6.61 1.69
CA THR A 124 3.50 6.08 2.89
C THR A 124 2.03 5.85 2.62
N ARG A 125 1.47 4.79 3.18
CA ARG A 125 0.03 4.57 3.06
C ARG A 125 -0.72 5.64 3.84
N PHE A 126 -1.83 6.14 3.31
CA PHE A 126 -2.68 7.11 4.02
C PHE A 126 -3.10 6.59 5.41
N GLY A 127 -3.27 5.28 5.56
CA GLY A 127 -3.57 4.65 6.84
C GLY A 127 -2.51 4.86 7.92
N ASP A 128 -1.25 5.11 7.57
CA ASP A 128 -0.15 5.37 8.52
C ASP A 128 -0.03 6.89 8.87
N ILE A 129 -0.75 7.77 8.14
CA ILE A 129 -0.74 9.23 8.30
C ILE A 129 -1.83 9.68 9.29
N LYS A 130 -1.47 10.58 10.20
CA LYS A 130 -2.42 11.23 11.12
C LYS A 130 -3.00 12.52 10.55
N SER A 131 -2.15 13.36 9.96
CA SER A 131 -2.60 14.61 9.33
C SER A 131 -1.60 15.14 8.32
N ILE A 132 -2.09 15.90 7.34
CA ILE A 132 -1.27 16.63 6.37
C ILE A 132 -1.57 18.12 6.50
N LYS A 133 -0.53 18.94 6.60
CA LYS A 133 -0.61 20.40 6.66
C LYS A 133 0.15 21.00 5.48
N PRO A 134 -0.54 21.60 4.49
CA PRO A 134 0.11 22.42 3.48
C PRO A 134 0.97 23.53 4.10
N THR A 135 2.23 23.65 3.68
CA THR A 135 3.15 24.72 4.09
C THR A 135 3.55 25.63 2.92
N GLY A 136 3.18 25.24 1.70
CA GLY A 136 3.36 26.01 0.48
C GLY A 136 2.63 25.35 -0.69
N ARG A 137 2.79 25.89 -1.91
CA ARG A 137 2.11 25.36 -3.11
C ARG A 137 2.49 23.92 -3.46
N SER A 138 3.72 23.52 -3.12
CA SER A 138 4.28 22.20 -3.39
C SER A 138 5.03 21.66 -2.18
N ARG A 139 4.59 22.02 -0.96
CA ARG A 139 5.20 21.55 0.30
C ARG A 139 4.13 21.24 1.34
N ALA A 140 4.40 20.23 2.16
CA ALA A 140 3.55 19.84 3.26
C ALA A 140 4.36 19.32 4.45
N GLN A 141 3.76 19.44 5.63
CA GLN A 141 4.12 18.64 6.80
C GLN A 141 3.20 17.43 6.88
N VAL A 142 3.77 16.23 6.86
CA VAL A 142 3.04 14.98 7.09
C VAL A 142 3.31 14.56 8.53
N ALA A 143 2.27 14.54 9.36
CA ALA A 143 2.34 13.99 10.71
C ALA A 143 1.86 12.54 10.68
N LEU A 144 2.72 11.62 11.09
CA LEU A 144 2.44 10.18 11.16
C LEU A 144 1.75 9.85 12.48
N LYS A 145 1.14 8.66 12.57
CA LYS A 145 0.44 8.20 13.78
C LYS A 145 1.32 8.09 15.03
N ASN A 146 2.61 7.84 14.84
CA ASN A 146 3.59 7.80 15.92
C ASN A 146 4.06 9.21 16.38
N GLY A 147 3.56 10.28 15.75
CA GLY A 147 3.90 11.66 16.08
C GLY A 147 5.13 12.21 15.36
N VAL A 148 5.81 11.40 14.54
CA VAL A 148 6.87 11.90 13.64
C VAL A 148 6.26 12.88 12.66
N ILE A 149 6.98 13.96 12.38
CA ILE A 149 6.60 14.95 11.38
C ILE A 149 7.68 14.95 10.31
N VAL A 150 7.27 14.75 9.05
CA VAL A 150 8.15 14.75 7.88
C VAL A 150 7.78 15.95 7.01
N GLU A 151 8.79 16.72 6.64
CA GLU A 151 8.65 17.82 5.68
C GLU A 151 8.86 17.29 4.27
N VAL A 152 7.85 17.43 3.42
CA VAL A 152 7.85 16.87 2.06
C VAL A 152 7.62 17.94 1.00
N SER A 153 8.09 17.63 -0.21
CA SER A 153 7.94 18.43 -1.42
C SER A 153 7.20 17.63 -2.50
N GLY A 154 6.39 18.31 -3.31
CA GLY A 154 5.69 17.72 -4.46
C GLY A 154 6.51 17.69 -5.75
N ASN A 155 7.80 18.04 -5.72
CA ASN A 155 8.60 18.04 -6.93
C ASN A 155 8.71 16.63 -7.49
N GLY A 156 8.13 16.40 -8.67
CA GLY A 156 8.10 15.08 -9.32
C GLY A 156 7.01 14.13 -8.82
N PHE A 157 6.10 14.60 -7.96
CA PHE A 157 5.01 13.79 -7.38
C PHE A 157 3.68 14.54 -7.44
N GLU A 158 2.56 13.80 -7.48
CA GLU A 158 1.24 14.40 -7.77
C GLU A 158 0.45 14.75 -6.49
N ASP A 159 0.72 14.09 -5.36
CA ASP A 159 -0.13 14.21 -4.18
C ASP A 159 0.04 15.52 -3.40
N VAL A 160 1.26 16.06 -3.35
CA VAL A 160 1.52 17.35 -2.70
C VAL A 160 1.13 18.47 -3.67
N GLY A 161 0.09 19.22 -3.33
CA GLY A 161 -0.49 20.22 -4.25
C GLY A 161 -1.81 19.79 -4.88
N ALA A 162 -2.21 18.53 -4.67
CA ALA A 162 -3.48 17.99 -5.15
C ALA A 162 -4.68 18.65 -4.48
N SER A 163 -5.83 18.63 -5.16
CA SER A 163 -7.11 18.99 -4.54
C SER A 163 -7.59 17.87 -3.61
N VAL A 164 -8.35 18.22 -2.58
CA VAL A 164 -9.02 17.24 -1.71
C VAL A 164 -10.52 17.45 -1.80
N SER A 165 -11.24 16.39 -2.15
CA SER A 165 -12.70 16.37 -2.15
C SER A 165 -13.21 15.73 -0.86
N VAL A 166 -14.10 16.43 -0.16
CA VAL A 166 -14.79 15.95 1.03
C VAL A 166 -16.25 15.69 0.67
N TYR A 167 -16.71 14.47 0.91
CA TYR A 167 -18.11 14.10 0.78
C TYR A 167 -18.80 14.36 2.12
N ASP A 168 -19.19 15.61 2.30
CA ASP A 168 -19.83 16.11 3.51
C ASP A 168 -21.32 15.72 3.51
N GLU A 169 -21.82 15.27 4.67
CA GLU A 169 -23.19 14.77 4.79
C GLU A 169 -24.25 15.85 4.54
N GLU A 170 -23.94 17.12 4.85
CA GLU A 170 -24.88 18.24 4.71
C GLU A 170 -24.73 18.96 3.37
N LEU A 171 -23.49 19.11 2.91
CA LEU A 171 -23.16 19.94 1.73
C LEU A 171 -22.94 19.13 0.45
N GLY A 172 -22.86 17.81 0.54
CA GLY A 172 -22.47 16.96 -0.58
C GLY A 172 -20.97 17.07 -0.87
N ILE A 173 -20.59 17.17 -2.15
CA ILE A 173 -19.18 17.15 -2.56
C ILE A 173 -18.58 18.55 -2.45
N VAL A 174 -17.67 18.75 -1.50
CA VAL A 174 -16.87 19.96 -1.34
C VAL A 174 -15.47 19.70 -1.88
N LYS A 175 -15.13 20.26 -3.05
CA LYS A 175 -13.78 20.19 -3.62
C LYS A 175 -12.95 21.38 -3.16
N LEU A 176 -11.83 21.10 -2.48
CA LEU A 176 -10.94 22.10 -1.93
C LEU A 176 -9.60 22.06 -2.65
N ASP A 177 -9.19 23.20 -3.20
CA ASP A 177 -7.84 23.35 -3.75
C ASP A 177 -6.80 23.37 -2.63
N TRP A 178 -5.61 22.82 -2.90
CA TRP A 178 -4.50 22.76 -1.95
C TRP A 178 -4.23 24.09 -1.23
N ALA A 179 -4.25 25.20 -1.97
CA ALA A 179 -4.00 26.54 -1.43
C ALA A 179 -5.07 27.05 -0.45
N ARG A 180 -6.22 26.39 -0.37
CA ARG A 180 -7.32 26.70 0.56
C ARG A 180 -7.29 25.85 1.82
N ILE A 181 -6.50 24.78 1.84
CA ILE A 181 -6.45 23.83 2.93
C ILE A 181 -5.43 24.30 3.96
N GLU A 182 -5.88 24.44 5.20
CA GLU A 182 -4.98 24.62 6.35
C GLU A 182 -4.48 23.26 6.84
N LYS A 183 -5.38 22.28 6.98
CA LYS A 183 -5.04 20.96 7.52
C LYS A 183 -6.05 19.90 7.10
N VAL A 184 -5.57 18.72 6.77
CA VAL A 184 -6.36 17.49 6.63
C VAL A 184 -6.04 16.57 7.82
N GLU A 185 -7.05 16.12 8.54
CA GLU A 185 -6.94 15.19 9.66
C GLU A 185 -7.64 13.88 9.33
N PHE A 186 -6.90 12.76 9.37
CA PHE A 186 -7.43 11.43 9.07
C PHE A 186 -7.99 10.76 10.33
N LEU A 187 -9.18 10.18 10.20
CA LEU A 187 -9.98 9.67 11.30
C LEU A 187 -10.58 8.29 10.97
N GLU A 188 -10.74 7.45 11.98
CA GLU A 188 -11.57 6.24 11.85
C GLU A 188 -13.03 6.65 11.71
N SER A 189 -13.78 5.97 10.85
CA SER A 189 -15.22 6.13 10.74
C SER A 189 -15.89 4.79 10.56
N GLY A 190 -16.94 4.55 11.34
CA GLY A 190 -17.85 3.41 11.16
C GLY A 190 -18.84 3.61 10.00
N ILE A 191 -18.82 4.77 9.35
CA ILE A 191 -19.63 5.05 8.15
C ILE A 191 -18.83 4.57 6.94
N ILE A 192 -19.44 3.67 6.17
CA ILE A 192 -18.83 3.12 4.95
C ILE A 192 -19.44 3.85 3.76
N PRO A 193 -18.67 4.68 3.03
CA PRO A 193 -19.17 5.52 1.95
C PRO A 193 -19.43 4.74 0.65
N LYS A 194 -19.92 3.49 0.73
CA LYS A 194 -20.20 2.65 -0.46
C LYS A 194 -21.12 3.33 -1.46
N SER A 195 -22.14 4.03 -0.97
CA SER A 195 -23.09 4.76 -1.82
C SER A 195 -22.46 5.98 -2.52
N LEU A 196 -21.28 6.42 -2.10
CA LEU A 196 -20.58 7.57 -2.65
C LEU A 196 -19.55 7.17 -3.70
N PHE A 197 -18.73 6.16 -3.41
CA PHE A 197 -17.66 5.72 -4.30
C PHE A 197 -18.02 4.51 -5.16
N GLY A 198 -18.84 3.60 -4.63
CA GLY A 198 -18.96 2.24 -5.13
C GLY A 198 -18.37 1.22 -4.15
N GLU A 199 -18.44 -0.05 -4.50
CA GLU A 199 -17.76 -1.13 -3.77
C GLU A 199 -16.43 -1.47 -4.44
N ALA A 200 -15.36 -1.70 -3.68
CA ALA A 200 -14.06 -2.00 -4.27
C ALA A 200 -14.08 -3.30 -5.07
N ILE A 201 -13.35 -3.33 -6.19
CA ILE A 201 -13.03 -4.60 -6.86
C ILE A 201 -12.06 -5.35 -5.94
N TYR A 202 -12.47 -6.53 -5.47
CA TYR A 202 -11.64 -7.41 -4.65
C TYR A 202 -11.54 -8.77 -5.32
N GLY A 203 -10.35 -9.37 -5.33
CA GLY A 203 -10.19 -10.64 -6.04
C GLY A 203 -8.79 -11.20 -6.06
N LYS A 204 -8.65 -12.29 -6.82
CA LYS A 204 -7.39 -12.98 -7.07
C LYS A 204 -6.88 -12.68 -8.47
N VAL A 205 -5.64 -12.24 -8.56
CA VAL A 205 -4.94 -12.01 -9.83
C VAL A 205 -3.85 -13.06 -10.00
N LYS A 206 -3.90 -13.79 -11.12
CA LYS A 206 -2.85 -14.75 -11.50
C LYS A 206 -1.87 -14.08 -12.46
N ALA A 207 -0.60 -14.06 -12.06
CA ALA A 207 0.51 -13.45 -12.81
C ALA A 207 1.46 -14.53 -13.38
N GLY A 208 0.87 -15.58 -13.96
CA GLY A 208 1.59 -16.74 -14.49
C GLY A 208 2.52 -17.39 -13.47
N ARG A 209 3.82 -17.46 -13.79
CA ARG A 209 4.82 -18.14 -12.96
C ARG A 209 5.13 -17.44 -11.63
N ARG A 210 4.71 -16.18 -11.47
CA ARG A 210 4.91 -15.36 -10.26
C ARG A 210 3.89 -15.70 -9.18
N GLY A 211 2.88 -16.46 -9.55
CA GLY A 211 1.85 -16.96 -8.64
C GLY A 211 0.57 -16.15 -8.69
N THR A 212 -0.16 -16.22 -7.59
CA THR A 212 -1.46 -15.57 -7.42
C THR A 212 -1.38 -14.59 -6.26
N PHE A 213 -1.98 -13.42 -6.45
CA PHE A 213 -2.07 -12.35 -5.46
C PHE A 213 -3.53 -12.08 -5.14
N GLU A 214 -3.82 -11.65 -3.91
CA GLU A 214 -5.19 -11.42 -3.44
C GLU A 214 -5.29 -10.07 -2.73
N GLY A 215 -6.23 -9.22 -3.14
CA GLY A 215 -6.34 -7.87 -2.61
C GLY A 215 -7.40 -7.02 -3.28
N THR A 216 -7.44 -5.73 -2.93
CA THR A 216 -8.20 -4.76 -3.73
C THR A 216 -7.49 -4.50 -5.05
N ILE A 217 -8.27 -4.25 -6.08
CA ILE A 217 -7.82 -4.22 -7.46
C ILE A 217 -8.09 -2.85 -8.05
N GLN A 218 -7.08 -2.34 -8.74
CA GLN A 218 -7.21 -1.27 -9.71
C GLN A 218 -6.86 -1.85 -11.08
N TRP A 219 -7.87 -1.94 -11.93
CA TRP A 219 -7.75 -2.35 -13.31
C TRP A 219 -7.34 -1.17 -14.16
N ASP A 220 -6.57 -1.46 -15.22
CA ASP A 220 -5.95 -0.48 -16.12
C ASP A 220 -5.48 0.78 -15.39
N GLN A 221 -4.44 0.62 -14.56
CA GLN A 221 -3.93 1.62 -13.62
C GLN A 221 -3.49 2.98 -14.20
N GLY A 222 -3.78 3.26 -15.48
CA GLY A 222 -3.92 4.61 -15.99
C GLY A 222 -2.67 5.47 -15.92
N THR A 223 -1.84 5.39 -16.96
CA THR A 223 -0.60 6.19 -17.03
C THR A 223 -0.79 7.59 -17.63
N SER A 224 -2.03 8.05 -17.87
CA SER A 224 -2.29 9.36 -18.47
C SER A 224 -3.43 10.09 -17.76
N LYS A 225 -3.39 11.43 -17.78
CA LYS A 225 -4.37 12.34 -17.15
C LYS A 225 -5.82 12.21 -17.65
N ASN A 226 -6.08 11.26 -18.54
CA ASN A 226 -7.38 10.95 -19.13
C ASN A 226 -7.73 9.45 -19.06
N THR A 227 -6.99 8.65 -18.30
CA THR A 227 -7.28 7.22 -18.16
C THR A 227 -8.20 7.01 -16.96
N HIS A 228 -9.23 6.20 -17.13
CA HIS A 228 -10.13 5.81 -16.05
C HIS A 228 -9.41 4.73 -15.24
N ASN A 229 -9.16 5.00 -13.96
CA ASN A 229 -8.70 3.96 -13.04
C ASN A 229 -9.92 3.19 -12.56
N GLU A 230 -10.15 1.96 -13.05
CA GLU A 230 -11.30 1.18 -12.59
C GLU A 230 -10.97 0.47 -11.27
N ARG A 231 -11.57 0.95 -10.18
CA ARG A 231 -11.31 0.48 -8.81
C ARG A 231 -12.58 -0.01 -8.12
N PHE A 232 -13.75 0.25 -8.71
CA PHE A 232 -15.05 -0.05 -8.16
C PHE A 232 -15.82 -1.05 -9.00
N LEU A 233 -16.69 -1.85 -8.37
CA LEU A 233 -17.60 -2.77 -9.03
C LEU A 233 -18.59 -2.04 -9.94
N GLU A 234 -18.83 -0.75 -9.71
CA GLU A 234 -19.64 0.12 -10.54
C GLU A 234 -18.96 0.54 -11.84
N ASP A 235 -17.63 0.51 -11.88
CA ASP A 235 -16.83 0.86 -13.05
C ASP A 235 -17.05 -0.15 -14.18
N ILE A 236 -16.70 0.26 -15.40
CA ILE A 236 -17.06 -0.41 -16.63
C ILE A 236 -15.82 -0.99 -17.29
N LEU A 237 -15.84 -2.29 -17.55
CA LEU A 237 -14.95 -2.93 -18.49
C LEU A 237 -15.48 -2.68 -19.92
N ASN A 238 -14.72 -1.95 -20.72
CA ASN A 238 -15.03 -1.64 -22.10
C ASN A 238 -14.43 -2.68 -23.05
N GLY A 239 -15.19 -3.04 -24.07
CA GLY A 239 -14.69 -3.95 -25.10
C GLY A 239 -15.67 -4.10 -26.25
N LYS A 240 -15.29 -4.91 -27.23
CA LYS A 240 -16.08 -5.20 -28.42
C LYS A 240 -16.12 -6.70 -28.65
N ASP A 241 -17.30 -7.19 -29.01
CA ASP A 241 -17.51 -8.54 -29.54
C ASP A 241 -18.06 -8.46 -30.99
N ARG A 242 -18.49 -9.60 -31.54
CA ARG A 242 -19.09 -9.67 -32.89
C ARG A 242 -20.31 -8.77 -33.05
N ASP A 243 -21.08 -8.58 -31.98
CA ASP A 243 -22.35 -7.87 -31.99
C ASP A 243 -22.17 -6.37 -31.61
N GLY A 244 -20.92 -5.90 -31.50
CA GLY A 244 -20.56 -4.50 -31.28
C GLY A 244 -20.03 -4.21 -29.89
N ASP A 245 -20.05 -2.93 -29.52
CA ASP A 245 -19.51 -2.44 -28.25
C ASP A 245 -20.24 -3.07 -27.04
N LYS A 246 -19.47 -3.33 -25.98
CA LYS A 246 -19.91 -3.87 -24.70
C LYS A 246 -19.30 -3.05 -23.57
N ASN A 247 -20.18 -2.60 -22.69
CA ASN A 247 -19.85 -1.84 -21.49
C ASN A 247 -20.36 -2.65 -20.31
N ILE A 248 -19.48 -3.46 -19.71
CA ILE A 248 -19.86 -4.44 -18.68
C ILE A 248 -19.39 -3.93 -17.32
N PRO A 249 -20.29 -3.68 -16.36
CA PRO A 249 -19.86 -3.26 -15.04
C PRO A 249 -19.20 -4.40 -14.27
N PHE A 250 -18.12 -4.13 -13.54
CA PHE A 250 -17.36 -5.14 -12.80
C PHE A 250 -18.21 -5.94 -11.79
N ARG A 251 -19.27 -5.34 -11.22
CA ARG A 251 -20.25 -6.02 -10.34
C ARG A 251 -20.93 -7.23 -10.99
N SER A 252 -20.97 -7.27 -12.32
CA SER A 252 -21.58 -8.36 -13.10
C SER A 252 -20.60 -9.45 -13.47
N ILE A 253 -19.30 -9.22 -13.30
CA ILE A 253 -18.22 -10.10 -13.71
C ILE A 253 -17.85 -11.01 -12.54
N THR A 254 -17.60 -12.29 -12.83
CA THR A 254 -16.94 -13.22 -11.89
C THR A 254 -15.49 -13.42 -12.26
N LYS A 255 -15.18 -13.40 -13.56
CA LYS A 255 -13.87 -13.81 -14.06
C LYS A 255 -13.49 -13.08 -15.35
N ILE A 256 -12.22 -12.70 -15.47
CA ILE A 256 -11.59 -12.17 -16.68
C ILE A 256 -10.35 -13.02 -16.94
N VAL A 257 -10.25 -13.65 -18.10
CA VAL A 257 -9.10 -14.47 -18.50
C VAL A 257 -8.48 -13.87 -19.74
N LYS A 258 -7.18 -13.60 -19.71
CA LYS A 258 -6.47 -13.10 -20.89
C LYS A 258 -6.44 -14.17 -21.99
N ASN A 259 -6.84 -13.81 -23.20
CA ASN A 259 -6.85 -14.71 -24.35
C ASN A 259 -6.46 -13.97 -25.63
N ARG A 260 -5.33 -14.36 -26.24
CA ARG A 260 -4.79 -13.76 -27.47
C ARG A 260 -4.65 -12.23 -27.38
N ASN A 261 -5.50 -11.51 -28.11
CA ASN A 261 -5.54 -10.04 -28.22
C ASN A 261 -6.71 -9.42 -27.45
N GLY A 262 -7.33 -10.20 -26.57
CA GLY A 262 -8.53 -9.84 -25.83
C GLY A 262 -8.60 -10.54 -24.47
N VAL A 263 -9.81 -10.59 -23.94
CA VAL A 263 -10.13 -11.34 -22.72
C VAL A 263 -11.42 -12.15 -22.89
N ASP A 264 -11.48 -13.31 -22.28
CA ASP A 264 -12.72 -14.03 -22.01
C ASP A 264 -13.28 -13.53 -20.67
N VAL A 265 -14.50 -12.99 -20.69
CA VAL A 265 -15.22 -12.48 -19.52
C VAL A 265 -16.36 -13.44 -19.19
N THR A 266 -16.39 -13.92 -17.96
CA THR A 266 -17.50 -14.70 -17.40
C THR A 266 -18.30 -13.81 -16.46
N LEU A 267 -19.62 -13.74 -16.68
CA LEU A 267 -20.53 -12.99 -15.82
C LEU A 267 -21.12 -13.86 -14.71
N LYS A 268 -21.59 -13.23 -13.63
CA LYS A 268 -22.36 -13.89 -12.55
C LYS A 268 -23.58 -14.66 -13.06
N SER A 269 -24.16 -14.23 -14.19
CA SER A 269 -25.25 -14.91 -14.88
C SER A 269 -24.86 -16.23 -15.59
N GLY A 270 -23.57 -16.55 -15.70
CA GLY A 270 -23.04 -17.66 -16.50
C GLY A 270 -22.86 -17.35 -17.99
N ARG A 271 -23.19 -16.13 -18.45
CA ARG A 271 -22.88 -15.67 -19.81
C ARG A 271 -21.38 -15.43 -19.97
N GLU A 272 -20.88 -15.75 -21.15
CA GLU A 272 -19.47 -15.58 -21.52
C GLU A 272 -19.36 -14.66 -22.74
N PHE A 273 -18.34 -13.79 -22.73
CA PHE A 273 -18.04 -12.87 -23.81
C PHE A 273 -16.54 -12.91 -24.10
N PHE A 274 -16.17 -12.95 -25.37
CA PHE A 274 -14.80 -12.64 -25.78
C PHE A 274 -14.75 -11.17 -26.21
N LEU A 275 -14.01 -10.36 -25.45
CA LEU A 275 -13.91 -8.91 -25.65
C LEU A 275 -12.54 -8.51 -26.19
N THR A 276 -12.53 -7.58 -27.14
CA THR A 276 -11.32 -7.01 -27.77
C THR A 276 -11.49 -5.51 -28.01
N GLY A 277 -10.43 -4.83 -28.49
CA GLY A 277 -10.56 -3.53 -29.14
C GLY A 277 -10.71 -2.31 -28.21
N SER A 278 -10.39 -2.47 -26.92
CA SER A 278 -10.22 -1.39 -25.94
C SER A 278 -8.97 -1.66 -25.10
N ASN A 279 -8.35 -0.60 -24.58
CA ASN A 279 -7.26 -0.60 -23.61
C ASN A 279 -7.58 -1.46 -22.37
N ASP A 280 -8.85 -1.57 -21.97
CA ASP A 280 -9.22 -2.38 -20.80
C ASP A 280 -9.01 -3.88 -21.04
N VAL A 281 -8.90 -4.33 -22.30
CA VAL A 281 -8.91 -5.75 -22.67
C VAL A 281 -7.78 -6.15 -23.62
N ASN A 282 -6.86 -5.24 -23.95
CA ASN A 282 -5.80 -5.50 -24.93
C ASN A 282 -4.41 -5.10 -24.38
N SER A 283 -3.39 -5.13 -25.25
CA SER A 283 -2.00 -4.81 -24.88
C SER A 283 -1.71 -3.37 -24.48
N GLU A 284 -2.67 -2.46 -24.65
CA GLU A 284 -2.59 -1.07 -24.18
C GLU A 284 -3.00 -0.94 -22.72
N ASN A 285 -3.53 -2.00 -22.10
CA ASN A 285 -3.80 -2.04 -20.67
C ASN A 285 -2.51 -1.76 -19.89
N SER A 286 -2.57 -0.78 -19.00
CA SER A 286 -1.42 -0.32 -18.21
C SER A 286 -1.00 -1.31 -17.12
N GLY A 287 -1.78 -2.37 -16.90
CA GLY A 287 -1.55 -3.37 -15.87
C GLY A 287 -2.58 -3.32 -14.74
N VAL A 288 -2.46 -4.28 -13.85
CA VAL A 288 -3.36 -4.50 -12.72
C VAL A 288 -2.59 -4.24 -11.43
N LEU A 289 -3.02 -3.25 -10.65
CA LEU A 289 -2.49 -2.99 -9.31
C LEU A 289 -3.32 -3.78 -8.29
N ILE A 290 -2.62 -4.48 -7.40
CA ILE A 290 -3.19 -5.26 -6.30
C ILE A 290 -2.63 -4.70 -4.98
N ASN A 291 -3.52 -4.30 -4.06
CA ASN A 291 -3.14 -4.05 -2.67
C ASN A 291 -3.34 -5.34 -1.86
N ASP A 292 -2.29 -6.14 -1.76
CA ASP A 292 -2.26 -7.37 -0.97
C ASP A 292 -1.86 -7.02 0.48
N LYS A 293 -2.65 -7.47 1.45
CA LYS A 293 -2.43 -7.13 2.87
C LYS A 293 -1.07 -7.64 3.38
N GLU A 294 -0.67 -8.83 2.97
CA GLU A 294 0.50 -9.52 3.50
C GLU A 294 1.78 -9.17 2.74
N ILE A 295 1.64 -8.61 1.52
CA ILE A 295 2.77 -8.22 0.67
C ILE A 295 2.88 -6.69 0.66
N GLY A 296 1.88 -5.98 0.15
CA GLY A 296 1.93 -4.55 -0.12
C GLY A 296 1.28 -4.24 -1.47
N GLN A 297 1.79 -3.24 -2.17
CA GLN A 297 1.35 -2.96 -3.53
C GLN A 297 2.11 -3.83 -4.53
N ILE A 298 1.37 -4.41 -5.46
CA ILE A 298 1.91 -5.27 -6.51
C ILE A 298 1.33 -4.79 -7.82
N VAL A 299 2.18 -4.53 -8.78
CA VAL A 299 1.79 -4.11 -10.12
C VAL A 299 2.12 -5.22 -11.09
N VAL A 300 1.07 -5.87 -11.60
CA VAL A 300 1.19 -6.92 -12.62
C VAL A 300 0.98 -6.25 -13.99
N PRO A 301 2.02 -6.12 -14.83
CA PRO A 301 1.86 -5.56 -16.15
C PRO A 301 0.97 -6.48 -16.99
N TRP A 302 0.28 -5.91 -17.98
CA TRP A 302 -0.61 -6.68 -18.85
C TRP A 302 0.06 -7.92 -19.46
N ARG A 303 1.36 -7.83 -19.78
CA ARG A 303 2.13 -8.94 -20.33
C ARG A 303 2.07 -10.20 -19.46
N ASP A 304 2.15 -10.04 -18.14
CA ASP A 304 2.22 -11.13 -17.16
C ASP A 304 0.86 -11.48 -16.54
N PHE A 305 -0.16 -10.63 -16.74
CA PHE A 305 -1.53 -10.92 -16.36
C PHE A 305 -2.07 -12.15 -17.13
N GLU A 306 -2.63 -13.12 -16.40
CA GLU A 306 -3.32 -14.28 -16.97
C GLU A 306 -4.82 -14.28 -16.66
N GLU A 307 -5.18 -13.97 -15.41
CA GLU A 307 -6.54 -14.16 -14.92
C GLU A 307 -6.83 -13.24 -13.73
N LEU A 308 -8.07 -12.74 -13.68
CA LEU A 308 -8.69 -12.11 -12.53
C LEU A 308 -9.96 -12.89 -12.17
N GLU A 309 -10.06 -13.36 -10.93
CA GLU A 309 -11.28 -13.85 -10.30
C GLU A 309 -11.77 -12.82 -9.26
N ILE A 310 -12.98 -12.29 -9.45
CA ILE A 310 -13.59 -11.32 -8.53
C ILE A 310 -14.30 -12.08 -7.40
N ILE A 311 -14.00 -11.70 -6.16
CA ILE A 311 -14.45 -12.39 -4.95
C ILE A 311 -15.26 -11.42 -4.09
N GLU A 312 -16.43 -11.86 -3.64
CA GLU A 312 -17.19 -11.14 -2.62
C GLU A 312 -16.55 -11.38 -1.25
N SER A 313 -16.05 -10.32 -0.63
CA SER A 313 -15.38 -10.37 0.68
C SER A 313 -15.90 -9.25 1.59
N ASN A 314 -16.22 -9.60 2.84
CA ASN A 314 -16.53 -8.62 3.88
C ASN A 314 -15.27 -7.99 4.51
N ASN A 315 -14.08 -8.45 4.10
CA ASN A 315 -12.79 -7.97 4.58
C ASN A 315 -11.91 -7.66 3.37
N GLN A 316 -12.21 -6.53 2.73
CA GLN A 316 -11.50 -6.07 1.53
C GLN A 316 -10.17 -5.38 1.87
N GLY A 317 -9.92 -5.07 3.13
CA GLY A 317 -8.70 -4.38 3.55
C GLY A 317 -8.77 -3.88 4.99
N PRO A 318 -7.68 -3.26 5.48
CA PRO A 318 -7.62 -2.68 6.81
C PRO A 318 -8.46 -1.40 6.93
N SER A 319 -9.13 -1.22 8.07
CA SER A 319 -9.63 0.11 8.45
C SER A 319 -8.49 0.98 8.99
N TYR A 320 -8.72 2.29 9.14
CA TYR A 320 -7.68 3.23 9.61
C TYR A 320 -7.05 2.77 10.92
N SER A 321 -7.83 2.30 11.89
CA SER A 321 -7.36 1.84 13.21
C SER A 321 -6.46 0.61 13.17
N GLU A 322 -6.53 -0.18 12.09
CA GLU A 322 -5.70 -1.39 11.90
C GLU A 322 -4.29 -1.09 11.40
N PHE A 323 -3.98 0.16 11.03
CA PHE A 323 -2.62 0.59 10.74
C PHE A 323 -1.90 0.97 12.05
N PRO A 324 -0.96 0.14 12.55
CA PRO A 324 -0.26 0.39 13.80
C PRO A 324 0.65 1.61 13.74
N SER A 325 0.76 2.30 14.87
CA SER A 325 1.81 3.30 15.08
C SER A 325 3.19 2.65 15.05
N SER A 326 4.06 3.14 14.19
CA SER A 326 5.42 2.62 13.98
C SER A 326 6.38 3.07 15.09
N THR A 327 7.31 2.19 15.48
CA THR A 327 8.24 2.41 16.61
C THR A 327 9.69 2.59 16.20
N GLY A 328 9.96 2.49 14.89
CA GLY A 328 11.27 2.57 14.28
C GLY A 328 11.65 1.20 13.74
N LEU A 329 12.26 1.18 12.56
CA LEU A 329 12.71 -0.05 11.95
C LEU A 329 13.81 -0.67 12.81
N ARG A 330 13.60 -1.92 13.23
CA ARG A 330 14.51 -2.66 14.11
C ARG A 330 14.87 -4.00 13.51
N GLY A 331 16.08 -4.44 13.81
CA GLY A 331 16.52 -5.75 13.38
C GLY A 331 17.96 -6.04 13.75
N THR A 332 18.44 -7.13 13.17
CA THR A 332 19.80 -7.63 13.28
C THR A 332 20.41 -7.75 11.90
N VAL A 333 21.57 -7.12 11.70
CA VAL A 333 22.37 -7.26 10.48
C VAL A 333 23.48 -8.27 10.76
N ILE A 334 23.59 -9.25 9.87
CA ILE A 334 24.66 -10.25 9.84
C ILE A 334 25.59 -9.85 8.69
N ASN A 335 26.86 -9.59 9.00
CA ASN A 335 27.85 -9.32 7.96
C ASN A 335 28.47 -10.62 7.43
N ARG A 336 29.22 -10.52 6.32
CA ARG A 336 29.90 -11.66 5.68
C ARG A 336 30.98 -12.32 6.53
N ASP A 337 31.45 -11.65 7.59
CA ASP A 337 32.37 -12.22 8.59
C ASP A 337 31.63 -13.00 9.70
N GLY A 338 30.29 -13.00 9.68
CA GLY A 338 29.42 -13.67 10.66
C GLY A 338 29.14 -12.86 11.92
N GLU A 339 29.58 -11.60 11.99
CA GLU A 339 29.26 -10.69 13.09
C GLU A 339 27.78 -10.30 13.04
N LYS A 340 27.13 -10.22 14.21
CA LYS A 340 25.73 -9.86 14.34
C LYS A 340 25.60 -8.56 15.11
N ILE A 341 24.93 -7.58 14.53
CA ILE A 341 24.71 -6.26 15.14
C ILE A 341 23.22 -5.96 15.13
N SER A 342 22.63 -5.74 16.31
CA SER A 342 21.21 -5.48 16.49
C SER A 342 20.96 -4.04 16.95
N GLY A 343 19.89 -3.42 16.47
CA GLY A 343 19.53 -2.06 16.85
C GLY A 343 18.38 -1.48 16.02
N LEU A 344 18.20 -0.17 16.12
CA LEU A 344 17.40 0.57 15.13
C LEU A 344 18.19 0.64 13.82
N ILE A 345 17.49 0.49 12.70
CA ILE A 345 18.04 0.41 11.35
C ILE A 345 17.60 1.64 10.58
N ALA A 346 18.55 2.30 9.89
CA ALA A 346 18.25 3.07 8.70
C ALA A 346 18.75 2.26 7.50
N TYR A 347 17.80 1.71 6.75
CA TYR A 347 17.99 0.97 5.52
C TYR A 347 18.17 1.95 4.36
N ASP A 348 19.07 1.62 3.43
CA ASP A 348 19.50 2.48 2.30
C ASP A 348 19.87 3.93 2.67
N LEU A 349 20.12 4.16 3.97
CA LEU A 349 20.35 5.46 4.59
C LEU A 349 19.18 6.44 4.46
N ASP A 350 17.93 5.97 4.32
CA ASP A 350 16.74 6.81 4.31
C ASP A 350 15.44 6.18 4.81
N GLU A 351 15.26 4.85 4.76
CA GLU A 351 14.14 4.18 5.45
C GLU A 351 14.49 3.78 6.88
N ALA A 352 13.80 4.38 7.84
CA ALA A 352 14.00 4.17 9.26
C ALA A 352 12.73 3.73 10.00
N TRP A 353 11.63 3.48 9.29
CA TRP A 353 10.34 3.12 9.86
C TRP A 353 9.66 1.94 9.18
N GLU A 354 8.86 1.20 9.95
CA GLU A 354 8.15 0.01 9.51
C GLU A 354 7.00 0.30 8.51
N TYR A 355 6.58 1.56 8.36
CA TYR A 355 5.58 1.98 7.38
C TYR A 355 6.18 2.29 6.01
N GLU A 356 7.48 2.54 5.93
CA GLU A 356 8.17 2.80 4.67
C GLU A 356 8.23 1.50 3.86
N THR A 357 8.41 1.63 2.55
CA THR A 357 8.35 0.50 1.62
C THR A 357 9.73 0.17 1.08
N LEU A 358 9.99 -1.13 0.94
CA LEU A 358 11.04 -1.64 0.07
C LEU A 358 10.46 -1.81 -1.33
N ASP A 359 11.14 -1.24 -2.31
CA ASP A 359 10.80 -1.32 -3.72
C ASP A 359 11.64 -2.41 -4.41
N GLY A 360 11.02 -3.22 -5.27
CA GLY A 360 11.73 -4.27 -6.00
C GLY A 360 10.91 -4.88 -7.12
N GLN A 361 11.58 -5.62 -8.01
CA GLN A 361 10.93 -6.25 -9.16
C GLN A 361 11.28 -7.74 -9.27
N ASP A 362 10.28 -8.55 -9.62
CA ASP A 362 10.48 -9.90 -10.19
C ASP A 362 10.12 -9.82 -11.68
N ASP A 363 11.15 -9.74 -12.51
CA ASP A 363 11.06 -9.56 -13.96
C ASP A 363 10.39 -8.22 -14.34
N ARG A 364 9.06 -8.15 -14.38
CA ARG A 364 8.31 -6.91 -14.63
C ARG A 364 7.20 -6.65 -13.63
N VAL A 365 7.00 -7.59 -12.70
CA VAL A 365 6.04 -7.40 -11.63
C VAL A 365 6.75 -6.53 -10.61
N VAL A 366 6.20 -5.34 -10.37
CA VAL A 366 6.76 -4.38 -9.42
C VAL A 366 6.11 -4.57 -8.06
N TYR A 367 6.92 -4.49 -7.01
CA TYR A 367 6.50 -4.63 -5.63
C TYR A 367 6.88 -3.38 -4.84
N LYS A 368 5.97 -2.93 -3.99
CA LYS A 368 6.22 -2.00 -2.89
C LYS A 368 5.77 -2.63 -1.60
N ILE A 369 6.73 -3.02 -0.77
CA ILE A 369 6.51 -3.90 0.38
C ILE A 369 6.79 -3.10 1.64
N PRO A 370 5.77 -2.76 2.46
CA PRO A 370 6.01 -2.11 3.74
C PRO A 370 6.99 -2.93 4.59
N PHE A 371 8.01 -2.31 5.19
CA PHE A 371 9.01 -3.02 5.99
C PHE A 371 8.39 -3.86 7.12
N ARG A 372 7.22 -3.45 7.65
CA ARG A 372 6.47 -4.27 8.62
C ARG A 372 6.06 -5.65 8.10
N ASN A 373 5.95 -5.84 6.79
CA ASN A 373 5.61 -7.13 6.17
C ASN A 373 6.86 -7.99 5.91
N ILE A 374 8.05 -7.41 6.00
CA ILE A 374 9.33 -8.06 5.72
C ILE A 374 9.89 -8.66 7.00
N LYS A 375 10.39 -9.89 6.87
CA LYS A 375 11.09 -10.62 7.92
C LYS A 375 12.59 -10.63 7.67
N ASN A 376 13.02 -10.92 6.44
CA ASN A 376 14.44 -10.99 6.09
C ASN A 376 14.69 -10.35 4.73
N VAL A 377 15.87 -9.75 4.58
CA VAL A 377 16.46 -9.39 3.28
C VAL A 377 17.84 -10.03 3.21
N ILE A 378 18.05 -10.86 2.18
CA ILE A 378 19.27 -11.64 2.00
C ILE A 378 19.86 -11.29 0.63
N PRO A 379 20.88 -10.41 0.56
CA PRO A 379 21.59 -10.13 -0.69
C PRO A 379 22.13 -11.42 -1.32
N LYS A 380 21.85 -11.65 -2.61
CA LYS A 380 22.29 -12.87 -3.31
C LYS A 380 23.41 -12.60 -4.30
N ASN A 381 23.27 -11.56 -5.09
CA ASN A 381 24.28 -11.10 -6.05
C ASN A 381 24.17 -9.58 -6.22
N TYR A 382 24.86 -9.04 -7.22
CA TYR A 382 24.88 -7.59 -7.49
C TYR A 382 23.51 -6.99 -7.86
N SER A 383 22.58 -7.80 -8.38
CA SER A 383 21.31 -7.30 -8.92
C SER A 383 20.09 -7.77 -8.14
N TYR A 384 20.24 -8.78 -7.28
CA TYR A 384 19.11 -9.45 -6.63
C TYR A 384 19.32 -9.73 -5.14
N SER A 385 18.22 -9.60 -4.41
CA SER A 385 18.08 -10.01 -3.01
C SER A 385 16.88 -10.92 -2.83
N MET A 386 16.99 -11.88 -1.92
CA MET A 386 15.84 -12.65 -1.46
C MET A 386 15.16 -11.89 -0.32
N VAL A 387 13.91 -11.51 -0.52
CA VAL A 387 13.05 -10.87 0.47
C VAL A 387 12.09 -11.93 1.02
N ILE A 388 12.20 -12.23 2.30
CA ILE A 388 11.32 -13.18 3.00
C ILE A 388 10.30 -12.37 3.78
N LEU A 389 9.02 -12.57 3.49
CA LEU A 389 7.91 -11.92 4.17
C LEU A 389 7.55 -12.65 5.47
N ARG A 390 6.85 -11.95 6.37
CA ARG A 390 6.42 -12.52 7.67
C ARG A 390 5.44 -13.68 7.53
N ASN A 391 4.68 -13.72 6.43
CA ASN A 391 3.81 -14.85 6.09
C ASN A 391 4.58 -16.07 5.55
N GLY A 392 5.91 -15.98 5.42
CA GLY A 392 6.78 -17.05 4.92
C GLY A 392 6.96 -17.08 3.39
N LYS A 393 6.32 -16.17 2.64
CA LYS A 393 6.53 -16.04 1.19
C LYS A 393 7.94 -15.51 0.91
N GLU A 394 8.60 -16.12 -0.07
CA GLU A 394 9.93 -15.74 -0.53
C GLU A 394 9.81 -15.06 -1.90
N LEU A 395 10.43 -13.88 -2.05
CA LEU A 395 10.44 -13.09 -3.27
C LEU A 395 11.89 -12.81 -3.66
N LEU A 396 12.31 -13.26 -4.84
CA LEU A 396 13.61 -12.89 -5.40
C LEU A 396 13.42 -11.58 -6.17
N LEU A 397 13.83 -10.47 -5.57
CA LEU A 397 13.63 -9.13 -6.10
C LEU A 397 14.95 -8.53 -6.58
N GLY A 398 14.90 -7.83 -7.71
CA GLY A 398 16.00 -7.06 -8.29
C GLY A 398 15.49 -5.78 -8.94
N GLU A 399 16.31 -5.19 -9.81
CA GLU A 399 15.94 -3.98 -10.59
C GLU A 399 15.35 -2.88 -9.71
N SER A 400 15.90 -2.71 -8.51
CA SER A 400 15.67 -1.59 -7.61
C SER A 400 16.88 -1.43 -6.70
N ARG A 401 17.15 -0.19 -6.30
CA ARG A 401 18.25 0.18 -5.42
C ARG A 401 18.14 -0.51 -4.06
N ASP A 402 16.93 -0.67 -3.54
CA ASP A 402 16.70 -1.29 -2.23
C ASP A 402 17.16 -2.75 -2.19
N VAL A 403 17.34 -3.42 -3.32
CA VAL A 403 17.63 -4.86 -3.38
C VAL A 403 18.87 -5.21 -4.22
N SER A 404 19.59 -4.20 -4.73
CA SER A 404 20.78 -4.36 -5.58
C SER A 404 22.05 -3.79 -4.93
N GLU A 405 23.17 -3.90 -5.64
CA GLU A 405 24.46 -3.32 -5.22
C GLU A 405 24.47 -1.79 -5.11
N ASP A 406 23.46 -1.14 -5.69
CA ASP A 406 23.27 0.31 -5.61
C ASP A 406 22.75 0.75 -4.24
N ASN A 407 22.35 -0.19 -3.37
CA ASN A 407 21.98 0.10 -2.00
C ASN A 407 23.17 0.72 -1.23
N ASP A 408 22.96 1.85 -0.57
CA ASP A 408 23.99 2.57 0.17
C ASP A 408 24.41 1.85 1.45
N GLY A 409 23.72 0.77 1.83
CA GLY A 409 23.98 -0.04 3.00
C GLY A 409 23.08 0.32 4.18
N VAL A 410 23.50 -0.14 5.35
CA VAL A 410 22.68 -0.08 6.56
C VAL A 410 23.40 0.63 7.68
N LEU A 411 22.70 1.55 8.34
CA LEU A 411 23.15 2.20 9.56
C LEU A 411 22.42 1.60 10.77
N ILE A 412 23.17 1.03 11.72
CA ILE A 412 22.63 0.42 12.94
C ILE A 412 22.91 1.28 14.16
N PHE A 413 21.85 1.71 14.85
CA PHE A 413 21.91 2.42 16.13
C PHE A 413 21.69 1.43 17.28
N THR A 414 22.77 1.01 17.92
CA THR A 414 22.76 0.04 19.03
C THR A 414 22.30 0.65 20.36
N SER A 415 22.47 1.96 20.53
CA SER A 415 21.97 2.73 21.67
C SER A 415 21.86 4.22 21.29
N LYS A 416 21.15 5.01 22.10
CA LYS A 416 20.92 6.45 21.83
C LYS A 416 22.19 7.29 21.78
N ASP A 417 23.20 6.92 22.58
CA ASP A 417 24.41 7.73 22.78
C ASP A 417 25.64 7.15 22.06
N ALA A 418 25.52 5.94 21.48
CA ALA A 418 26.60 5.34 20.71
C ALA A 418 26.63 5.93 19.29
N LYS A 419 27.85 6.07 18.76
CA LYS A 419 28.01 6.28 17.31
C LYS A 419 27.40 5.07 16.60
N PRO A 420 26.53 5.28 15.60
CA PRO A 420 25.95 4.17 14.85
C PRO A 420 27.03 3.42 14.05
N THR A 421 26.80 2.13 13.84
CA THR A 421 27.66 1.28 13.00
C THR A 421 27.11 1.28 11.59
N TYR A 422 27.94 1.66 10.62
CA TYR A 422 27.60 1.56 9.20
C TYR A 422 28.15 0.25 8.63
N ILE A 423 27.32 -0.48 7.89
CA ILE A 423 27.72 -1.67 7.14
C ILE A 423 27.32 -1.44 5.68
N ARG A 424 28.31 -1.51 4.79
CA ARG A 424 28.06 -1.44 3.34
C ARG A 424 27.24 -2.62 2.87
N TRP A 425 26.38 -2.40 1.89
CA TRP A 425 25.58 -3.47 1.29
C TRP A 425 26.38 -4.70 0.87
N SER A 426 27.53 -4.50 0.22
CA SER A 426 28.43 -5.58 -0.21
C SER A 426 29.06 -6.39 0.92
N GLN A 427 28.97 -5.93 2.17
CA GLN A 427 29.45 -6.63 3.37
C GLN A 427 28.33 -7.29 4.15
N ILE A 428 27.07 -7.09 3.77
CA ILE A 428 25.90 -7.71 4.40
C ILE A 428 25.73 -9.12 3.83
N ASP A 429 25.46 -10.06 4.73
CA ASP A 429 25.03 -11.43 4.41
C ASP A 429 23.52 -11.56 4.56
N GLU A 430 22.96 -11.02 5.64
CA GLU A 430 21.52 -11.08 5.93
C GLU A 430 21.08 -9.93 6.85
N ILE A 431 19.87 -9.42 6.64
CA ILE A 431 19.18 -8.49 7.53
C ILE A 431 17.91 -9.17 8.02
N ILE A 432 17.71 -9.22 9.33
CA ILE A 432 16.55 -9.85 9.98
C ILE A 432 15.80 -8.76 10.75
N PHE A 433 14.55 -8.48 10.38
CA PHE A 433 13.71 -7.48 11.02
C PHE A 433 12.88 -8.09 12.16
N ASP A 434 12.67 -7.32 13.23
CA ASP A 434 11.96 -7.73 14.45
C ASP A 434 10.45 -7.90 14.23
#